data_AF-A0JZR2-F1
#
_entry.id   AF-A0JZR2-F1
#
_cell.length_a   1.000
_cell.length_b   1.000
_cell.length_c   1.000
_cell.angle_alpha   90.00
_cell.angle_beta   90.00
_cell.angle_gamma   90.00
#
_symmetry.space_group_name_H-M   'P 1'
#
loop_
_entity.id
_entity.type
_entity.pdbx_description
1 polymer ?
#
loop_
_entity_poly.entity_id
_entity_poly.type
_entity_poly.pdbx_seq_one_letter_code
_entity_poly.pdbx_strand_id
1 'polypeptide(L)'
;MNRKMRNLCLPAALSLALLTGVSAPAFAGSDGGGSAVGPWPPEDTDGKYVSVPDAYYADYEFEACDTTIKVSAGDEREVTYKGEKKDDGTLVIKYRGDATIDLTRASDGATIDELDVSGPFTMRLAEDGLSAHLSGRGPALIYAMGAAEEKAFEDEGLPKAFYFTEGRLAGNVVYASTDQKEVVSGEITHNSVRHAKDICKMLDRAKDDDHGHR
;
A
#
# COMPACT_ATOMS: atom_id res chain seq x y z
N MET A 1 -11.47 -24.47 50.05
CA MET A 1 -12.07 -24.10 48.75
C MET A 1 -12.13 -22.58 48.66
N ASN A 2 -11.48 -21.96 47.67
CA ASN A 2 -11.98 -20.78 46.98
C ASN A 2 -11.16 -20.52 45.70
N ARG A 3 -11.77 -19.84 44.72
CA ARG A 3 -11.38 -19.92 43.30
C ARG A 3 -10.04 -19.25 42.97
N LYS A 4 -9.29 -19.87 42.05
CA LYS A 4 -8.31 -19.19 41.19
C LYS A 4 -9.07 -18.20 40.29
N MET A 5 -8.60 -16.96 40.19
CA MET A 5 -8.78 -16.16 38.97
C MET A 5 -7.45 -16.10 38.24
N ARG A 6 -7.45 -16.59 37.00
CA ARG A 6 -6.39 -16.35 36.03
C ARG A 6 -6.62 -14.96 35.46
N ASN A 7 -5.64 -14.05 35.55
CA ASN A 7 -5.64 -12.91 34.64
C ASN A 7 -5.07 -13.39 33.30
N LEU A 8 -5.87 -13.23 32.26
CA LEU A 8 -5.57 -13.66 30.89
C LEU A 8 -4.61 -12.69 30.20
N CYS A 9 -3.84 -13.26 29.27
CA CYS A 9 -3.30 -12.75 28.02
C CYS A 9 -3.22 -11.23 27.74
N LEU A 10 -2.07 -10.82 27.19
CA LEU A 10 -1.97 -9.74 26.21
C LEU A 10 -2.94 -9.97 25.02
N PRO A 11 -3.23 -8.93 24.24
CA PRO A 11 -2.58 -8.91 22.92
C PRO A 11 -1.69 -7.68 22.73
N ALA A 12 -0.63 -7.85 21.95
CA ALA A 12 0.22 -6.74 21.53
C ALA A 12 -0.53 -5.87 20.53
N ALA A 13 -0.46 -4.54 20.71
CA ALA A 13 -0.89 -3.60 19.69
C ALA A 13 0.22 -3.48 18.63
N LEU A 14 -0.21 -3.56 17.39
CA LEU A 14 0.56 -3.72 16.17
C LEU A 14 -0.48 -3.22 15.14
N SER A 15 -0.27 -2.08 14.41
CA SER A 15 -1.15 -1.22 13.54
C SER A 15 -0.61 -0.82 12.09
N LEU A 16 -1.16 -1.38 10.95
CA LEU A 16 -0.64 -1.69 9.55
C LEU A 16 -0.98 -0.72 8.41
N ALA A 17 -0.09 -0.62 7.39
CA ALA A 17 -0.35 0.05 6.12
C ALA A 17 -0.80 -0.80 4.91
N LEU A 18 -1.54 -0.12 4.04
CA LEU A 18 -2.11 -0.58 2.79
C LEU A 18 -2.12 0.62 1.87
N LEU A 19 -1.21 0.68 0.91
CA LEU A 19 -1.20 1.75 -0.09
C LEU A 19 -1.46 1.14 -1.46
N THR A 20 -2.60 1.47 -2.06
CA THR A 20 -2.83 1.28 -3.50
C THR A 20 -2.47 2.60 -4.19
N GLY A 21 -1.22 2.74 -4.65
CA GLY A 21 -0.79 3.88 -5.46
C GLY A 21 -0.76 5.25 -4.78
N VAL A 22 -1.14 5.37 -3.51
CA VAL A 22 -1.08 6.63 -2.75
C VAL A 22 0.18 6.69 -1.89
N SER A 23 1.34 6.79 -2.54
CA SER A 23 2.55 7.22 -1.85
C SER A 23 2.34 8.63 -1.31
N ALA A 24 2.33 8.77 0.02
CA ALA A 24 2.44 10.08 0.64
C ALA A 24 3.74 10.76 0.16
N PRO A 25 3.75 12.06 -0.17
CA PRO A 25 4.98 12.80 -0.43
C PRO A 25 5.81 12.83 0.85
N ALA A 26 6.79 11.95 0.93
CA ALA A 26 8.13 12.37 0.55
C ALA A 26 9.14 11.20 0.59
N PHE A 27 9.08 10.30 -0.38
CA PHE A 27 10.28 9.53 -0.72
C PHE A 27 11.32 10.49 -1.31
N ALA A 28 12.09 11.16 -0.45
CA ALA A 28 13.15 12.09 -0.82
C ALA A 28 14.22 12.05 0.28
N GLY A 29 15.39 11.51 -0.09
CA GLY A 29 16.48 11.12 0.80
C GLY A 29 16.39 9.64 1.19
N SER A 30 17.34 8.78 0.85
CA SER A 30 18.68 9.01 0.27
C SER A 30 18.74 8.89 -1.26
N ASP A 31 19.33 9.89 -1.91
CA ASP A 31 19.96 9.90 -3.26
C ASP A 31 19.21 9.34 -4.50
N GLY A 32 17.96 8.84 -4.36
CA GLY A 32 17.13 8.33 -5.46
C GLY A 32 15.62 8.52 -5.28
N GLY A 33 15.19 9.34 -4.32
CA GLY A 33 13.77 9.45 -3.96
C GLY A 33 12.93 10.41 -4.82
N GLY A 34 11.82 9.91 -5.37
CA GLY A 34 10.74 10.70 -5.95
C GLY A 34 9.84 11.37 -4.90
N SER A 35 10.00 12.69 -4.69
CA SER A 35 8.98 13.51 -3.99
C SER A 35 7.65 13.40 -4.72
N ALA A 36 6.57 12.98 -4.05
CA ALA A 36 5.25 13.04 -4.69
C ALA A 36 4.85 14.51 -4.96
N VAL A 37 4.32 14.77 -6.15
CA VAL A 37 4.28 16.11 -6.74
C VAL A 37 2.95 16.81 -6.43
N GLY A 38 2.63 17.02 -5.17
CA GLY A 38 1.38 17.69 -4.78
C GLY A 38 1.21 17.96 -3.28
N PRO A 39 0.19 18.72 -2.89
CA PRO A 39 -0.19 18.88 -1.49
C PRO A 39 -0.67 17.55 -0.91
N TRP A 40 -0.22 17.23 0.30
CA TRP A 40 -0.67 16.08 1.08
C TRP A 40 -1.07 16.51 2.50
N PRO A 41 -2.16 15.96 3.06
CA PRO A 41 -3.09 15.04 2.40
C PRO A 41 -3.87 15.69 1.24
N PRO A 42 -4.52 14.92 0.37
CA PRO A 42 -5.26 15.46 -0.77
C PRO A 42 -6.39 16.37 -0.31
N GLU A 43 -6.73 17.35 -1.14
CA GLU A 43 -7.75 18.35 -0.81
C GLU A 43 -9.13 17.72 -0.61
N ASP A 44 -10.00 18.40 0.15
CA ASP A 44 -11.41 18.07 0.18
C ASP A 44 -12.01 18.36 -1.20
N THR A 45 -12.80 17.42 -1.71
CA THR A 45 -13.37 17.47 -3.06
C THR A 45 -14.87 17.79 -3.03
N ASP A 46 -15.38 18.29 -1.90
CA ASP A 46 -16.80 18.48 -1.60
C ASP A 46 -17.63 17.21 -1.86
N GLY A 47 -17.04 16.05 -1.55
CA GLY A 47 -17.67 14.75 -1.74
C GLY A 47 -17.82 14.28 -3.20
N LYS A 48 -17.15 14.93 -4.17
CA LYS A 48 -17.13 14.55 -5.61
C LYS A 48 -15.93 13.66 -5.93
N TYR A 49 -15.98 12.94 -7.04
CA TYR A 49 -14.78 12.33 -7.60
C TYR A 49 -14.16 13.28 -8.63
N VAL A 50 -12.86 13.48 -8.52
CA VAL A 50 -12.04 14.27 -9.45
C VAL A 50 -10.84 13.42 -9.88
N SER A 51 -10.25 13.72 -11.03
CA SER A 51 -9.01 13.05 -11.47
C SER A 51 -7.89 13.27 -10.44
N VAL A 52 -7.03 12.27 -10.26
CA VAL A 52 -5.76 12.48 -9.56
C VAL A 52 -4.87 13.44 -10.36
N PRO A 53 -3.99 14.23 -9.71
CA PRO A 53 -2.97 15.01 -10.42
C PRO A 53 -1.96 14.09 -11.11
N ASP A 54 -1.34 14.52 -12.22
CA ASP A 54 -0.32 13.77 -12.98
C ASP A 54 0.80 13.19 -12.07
N ALA A 55 1.11 13.93 -11.01
CA ALA A 55 1.96 13.57 -9.88
C ALA A 55 1.75 12.16 -9.29
N TYR A 56 0.51 11.67 -9.32
CA TYR A 56 0.12 10.35 -8.82
C TYR A 56 0.74 9.21 -9.66
N TYR A 57 1.06 9.48 -10.93
CA TYR A 57 1.68 8.55 -11.87
C TYR A 57 3.20 8.68 -11.93
N ALA A 58 3.82 9.37 -10.97
CA ALA A 58 5.27 9.45 -10.86
C ALA A 58 5.86 8.11 -10.41
N ASP A 59 7.05 7.79 -10.92
CA ASP A 59 7.80 6.60 -10.53
C ASP A 59 8.10 6.59 -9.02
N TYR A 60 8.04 5.41 -8.40
CA TYR A 60 8.48 5.19 -7.02
C TYR A 60 9.20 3.85 -6.86
N GLU A 61 9.84 3.66 -5.72
CA GLU A 61 10.68 2.48 -5.46
C GLU A 61 10.38 1.91 -4.06
N PHE A 62 10.50 0.59 -3.90
CA PHE A 62 10.41 -0.09 -2.61
C PHE A 62 11.34 -1.30 -2.53
N GLU A 63 11.77 -1.66 -1.32
CA GLU A 63 12.70 -2.77 -1.10
C GLU A 63 11.97 -4.13 -1.02
N ALA A 64 12.21 -5.02 -1.98
CA ALA A 64 11.72 -6.39 -1.98
C ALA A 64 12.63 -7.32 -2.79
N CYS A 65 12.57 -8.63 -2.52
CA CYS A 65 13.40 -9.62 -3.22
C CYS A 65 14.91 -9.36 -3.05
N ASP A 66 15.28 -8.83 -1.87
CA ASP A 66 16.64 -8.43 -1.46
C ASP A 66 17.31 -7.41 -2.41
N THR A 67 16.48 -6.56 -3.02
CA THR A 67 16.85 -5.48 -3.94
C THR A 67 15.76 -4.41 -3.97
N THR A 68 15.94 -3.38 -4.79
CA THR A 68 14.92 -2.37 -5.08
C THR A 68 14.01 -2.84 -6.22
N ILE A 69 12.70 -2.66 -6.05
CA ILE A 69 11.69 -2.78 -7.10
C ILE A 69 11.25 -1.37 -7.49
N LYS A 70 11.43 -1.02 -8.75
CA LYS A 70 10.87 0.19 -9.34
C LYS A 70 9.44 -0.06 -9.77
N VAL A 71 8.56 0.88 -9.47
CA VAL A 71 7.19 0.96 -9.97
C VAL A 71 7.05 2.16 -10.89
N SER A 72 6.52 1.93 -12.08
CA SER A 72 6.09 2.96 -13.04
C SER A 72 4.60 2.83 -13.31
N ALA A 73 3.94 3.93 -13.68
CA ALA A 73 2.56 3.86 -14.15
C ALA A 73 2.51 3.30 -15.58
N GLY A 74 1.64 2.31 -15.82
CA GLY A 74 1.42 1.71 -17.14
C GLY A 74 0.60 2.62 -18.07
N ASP A 75 -0.01 2.02 -19.09
CA ASP A 75 -0.84 2.69 -20.09
C ASP A 75 -2.18 3.20 -19.51
N GLU A 76 -2.82 2.45 -18.59
CA GLU A 76 -4.14 2.81 -18.02
C GLU A 76 -4.00 3.76 -16.82
N ARG A 77 -4.61 4.95 -16.95
CA ARG A 77 -4.42 6.10 -16.03
C ARG A 77 -5.72 6.85 -15.74
N GLU A 78 -6.80 6.13 -15.44
CA GLU A 78 -8.13 6.69 -15.19
C GLU A 78 -8.50 6.83 -13.69
N VAL A 79 -7.49 6.93 -12.81
CA VAL A 79 -7.74 7.04 -11.36
C VAL A 79 -8.42 8.36 -11.01
N THR A 80 -9.51 8.24 -10.25
CA THR A 80 -10.21 9.33 -9.60
C THR A 80 -10.17 9.17 -8.09
N TYR A 81 -10.00 10.29 -7.39
CA TYR A 81 -10.08 10.33 -5.93
C TYR A 81 -11.23 11.20 -5.46
N LYS A 82 -11.63 10.97 -4.21
CA LYS A 82 -12.56 11.78 -3.45
C LYS A 82 -12.00 12.00 -2.05
N GLY A 83 -11.68 13.25 -1.70
CA GLY A 83 -11.49 13.71 -0.33
C GLY A 83 -12.81 14.19 0.30
N GLU A 84 -12.99 13.95 1.59
CA GLU A 84 -14.13 14.44 2.39
C GLU A 84 -13.69 14.60 3.85
N LYS A 85 -13.54 15.84 4.33
CA LYS A 85 -13.23 16.14 5.73
C LYS A 85 -14.50 16.05 6.59
N LYS A 86 -14.34 15.51 7.80
CA LYS A 86 -15.42 15.28 8.77
C LYS A 86 -15.40 16.33 9.88
N ASP A 87 -16.54 16.44 10.57
CA ASP A 87 -16.72 17.34 11.72
C ASP A 87 -15.73 17.05 12.87
N ASP A 88 -15.23 15.81 12.96
CA ASP A 88 -14.21 15.36 13.93
C ASP A 88 -12.76 15.55 13.43
N GLY A 89 -12.57 16.28 12.33
CA GLY A 89 -11.27 16.54 11.72
C GLY A 89 -10.74 15.43 10.81
N THR A 90 -11.30 14.21 10.87
CA THR A 90 -10.89 13.07 10.03
C THR A 90 -11.03 13.40 8.55
N LEU A 91 -10.01 13.11 7.74
CA LEU A 91 -10.09 13.14 6.29
C LEU A 91 -10.38 11.73 5.76
N VAL A 92 -11.47 11.57 5.02
CA VAL A 92 -11.79 10.32 4.33
C VAL A 92 -11.45 10.46 2.86
N ILE A 93 -10.45 9.71 2.40
CA ILE A 93 -10.00 9.67 1.01
C ILE A 93 -10.42 8.35 0.37
N LYS A 94 -10.96 8.38 -0.85
CA LYS A 94 -11.39 7.19 -1.60
C LYS A 94 -10.86 7.23 -3.02
N TYR A 95 -10.24 6.14 -3.47
CA TYR A 95 -9.68 5.98 -4.81
C TYR A 95 -10.43 4.90 -5.58
N ARG A 96 -10.58 5.10 -6.88
CA ARG A 96 -11.19 4.16 -7.84
C ARG A 96 -10.85 4.58 -9.28
N GLY A 97 -11.10 3.69 -10.22
CA GLY A 97 -10.83 3.92 -11.64
C GLY A 97 -9.80 2.90 -12.11
N ASP A 98 -9.64 2.80 -13.43
CA ASP A 98 -8.81 1.78 -14.02
C ASP A 98 -7.34 2.25 -14.03
N ALA A 99 -6.43 1.36 -13.65
CA ALA A 99 -5.03 1.67 -13.44
C ALA A 99 -4.14 0.44 -13.61
N THR A 100 -3.04 0.59 -14.36
CA THR A 100 -1.99 -0.41 -14.48
C THR A 100 -0.65 0.15 -14.03
N ILE A 101 0.26 -0.74 -13.61
CA ILE A 101 1.63 -0.39 -13.22
C ILE A 101 2.63 -1.41 -13.76
N ASP A 102 3.83 -0.94 -14.05
CA ASP A 102 4.97 -1.78 -14.39
C ASP A 102 5.87 -1.96 -13.18
N LEU A 103 6.31 -3.19 -12.93
CA LEU A 103 7.25 -3.52 -11.86
C LEU A 103 8.56 -3.98 -12.47
N THR A 104 9.67 -3.29 -12.19
CA THR A 104 11.00 -3.67 -12.68
C THR A 104 11.96 -3.91 -11.51
N ARG A 105 12.59 -5.09 -11.48
CA ARG A 105 13.57 -5.47 -10.45
C ARG A 105 14.97 -4.95 -10.79
N ALA A 106 15.55 -4.13 -9.91
CA ALA A 106 16.84 -3.47 -10.18
C ALA A 106 18.03 -4.44 -10.34
N SER A 107 18.01 -5.59 -9.66
CA SER A 107 19.13 -6.54 -9.66
C SER A 107 19.36 -7.28 -10.98
N ASP A 108 18.31 -7.47 -11.79
CA ASP A 108 18.38 -8.29 -13.01
C ASP A 108 17.47 -7.85 -14.17
N GLY A 109 16.72 -6.75 -14.01
CA GLY A 109 15.84 -6.22 -15.04
C GLY A 109 14.60 -7.09 -15.32
N ALA A 110 14.24 -8.00 -14.42
CA ALA A 110 12.97 -8.73 -14.53
C ALA A 110 11.80 -7.74 -14.43
N THR A 111 10.87 -7.80 -15.38
CA THR A 111 9.74 -6.85 -15.47
C THR A 111 8.40 -7.58 -15.50
N ILE A 112 7.42 -7.04 -14.77
CA ILE A 112 6.00 -7.32 -14.96
C ILE A 112 5.41 -6.07 -15.61
N ASP A 113 4.86 -6.25 -16.81
CA ASP A 113 4.25 -5.24 -17.66
C ASP A 113 2.74 -5.17 -17.38
N GLU A 114 2.15 -3.97 -17.32
CA GLU A 114 0.70 -3.74 -17.27
C GLU A 114 -0.04 -4.49 -16.13
N LEU A 115 0.51 -4.48 -14.91
CA LEU A 115 -0.14 -5.08 -13.74
C LEU A 115 -1.35 -4.24 -13.30
N ASP A 116 -2.55 -4.74 -13.58
CA ASP A 116 -3.83 -4.16 -13.12
C ASP A 116 -3.86 -3.99 -11.59
N VAL A 117 -4.02 -2.74 -11.14
CA VAL A 117 -4.18 -2.31 -9.75
C VAL A 117 -5.42 -1.42 -9.55
N SER A 118 -6.45 -1.61 -10.38
CA SER A 118 -7.72 -0.86 -10.40
C SER A 118 -8.61 -1.05 -9.15
N GLY A 119 -8.13 -1.81 -8.16
CA GLY A 119 -8.82 -2.15 -6.92
C GLY A 119 -9.18 -0.91 -6.08
N PRO A 120 -10.46 -0.74 -5.68
CA PRO A 120 -10.88 0.45 -4.96
C PRO A 120 -10.32 0.49 -3.53
N PHE A 121 -9.92 1.70 -3.11
CA PHE A 121 -9.23 1.93 -1.85
C PHE A 121 -9.89 3.04 -1.03
N THR A 122 -9.70 2.98 0.29
CA THR A 122 -10.17 3.99 1.23
C THR A 122 -9.17 4.17 2.35
N MET A 123 -8.76 5.42 2.57
CA MET A 123 -8.01 5.88 3.74
C MET A 123 -8.94 6.74 4.61
N ARG A 124 -8.89 6.55 5.92
CA ARG A 124 -9.44 7.49 6.91
C ARG A 124 -8.29 8.00 7.75
N LEU A 125 -7.78 9.17 7.43
CA LEU A 125 -6.67 9.80 8.13
C LEU A 125 -7.21 10.65 9.29
N ALA A 126 -6.71 10.42 10.50
CA ALA A 126 -7.05 11.22 11.67
C ALA A 126 -6.56 12.67 11.54
N GLU A 127 -7.14 13.59 12.32
CA GLU A 127 -6.78 15.01 12.28
C GLU A 127 -5.29 15.28 12.55
N ASP A 128 -4.63 14.41 13.34
CA ASP A 128 -3.21 14.51 13.64
C ASP A 128 -2.28 14.17 12.45
N GLY A 129 -2.80 13.56 11.38
CA GLY A 129 -2.02 13.10 10.24
C GLY A 129 -1.12 11.88 10.51
N LEU A 130 -1.18 11.31 11.72
CA LEU A 130 -0.31 10.22 12.20
C LEU A 130 -1.02 8.86 12.25
N SER A 131 -2.34 8.84 12.46
CA SER A 131 -3.11 7.59 12.52
C SER A 131 -4.06 7.47 11.34
N ALA A 132 -4.16 6.31 10.69
CA ALA A 132 -5.14 6.12 9.61
C ALA A 132 -5.76 4.72 9.57
N HIS A 133 -7.02 4.58 9.17
CA HIS A 133 -7.61 3.28 8.81
C HIS A 133 -7.65 3.12 7.30
N LEU A 134 -6.99 2.08 6.80
CA LEU A 134 -6.77 1.81 5.39
C LEU A 134 -7.53 0.54 4.98
N SER A 135 -8.08 0.52 3.76
CA SER A 135 -8.89 -0.60 3.28
C SER A 135 -8.87 -0.67 1.75
N GLY A 136 -8.15 -1.65 1.19
CA GLY A 136 -8.11 -1.95 -0.24
C GLY A 136 -8.93 -3.20 -0.61
N ARG A 137 -9.34 -3.29 -1.88
CA ARG A 137 -9.84 -4.52 -2.51
C ARG A 137 -8.98 -4.85 -3.71
N GLY A 138 -8.95 -6.12 -4.11
CA GLY A 138 -8.28 -6.53 -5.34
C GLY A 138 -9.03 -6.00 -6.58
N PRO A 139 -8.35 -5.78 -7.72
CA PRO A 139 -6.93 -6.06 -7.96
C PRO A 139 -5.98 -5.00 -7.35
N ALA A 140 -4.97 -5.43 -6.59
CA ALA A 140 -4.06 -4.51 -5.89
C ALA A 140 -2.67 -5.11 -5.60
N LEU A 141 -1.64 -4.27 -5.72
CA LEU A 141 -0.30 -4.46 -5.16
C LEU A 141 -0.27 -3.93 -3.72
N ILE A 142 0.34 -4.69 -2.80
CA ILE A 142 0.60 -4.29 -1.41
C ILE A 142 2.06 -4.64 -1.08
N TYR A 143 2.75 -3.76 -0.35
CA TYR A 143 4.09 -4.00 0.19
C TYR A 143 4.24 -3.35 1.57
N ALA A 144 5.16 -3.86 2.39
CA ALA A 144 5.49 -3.29 3.69
C ALA A 144 6.45 -2.10 3.54
N MET A 145 6.18 -1.00 4.25
CA MET A 145 7.08 0.15 4.35
C MET A 145 8.10 -0.01 5.48
N GLY A 146 7.91 -0.98 6.39
CA GLY A 146 8.85 -1.28 7.46
C GLY A 146 8.52 -2.54 8.25
N ALA A 147 9.42 -2.89 9.17
CA ALA A 147 9.40 -4.14 9.94
C ALA A 147 8.09 -4.38 10.72
N ALA A 148 7.39 -3.31 11.11
CA ALA A 148 6.12 -3.42 11.83
C ALA A 148 5.01 -4.01 10.94
N GLU A 149 5.00 -3.66 9.65
CA GLU A 149 4.06 -4.21 8.67
C GLU A 149 4.50 -5.57 8.13
N GLU A 150 5.80 -5.78 7.91
CA GLU A 150 6.31 -7.10 7.53
C GLU A 150 5.85 -8.16 8.54
N LYS A 151 5.93 -7.84 9.84
CA LYS A 151 5.46 -8.70 10.93
C LYS A 151 3.95 -8.95 10.90
N ALA A 152 3.17 -7.95 10.49
CA ALA A 152 1.72 -8.04 10.40
C ALA A 152 1.25 -8.85 9.18
N PHE A 153 1.96 -8.76 8.06
CA PHE A 153 1.77 -9.65 6.92
C PHE A 153 2.17 -11.08 7.27
N GLU A 154 3.31 -11.28 7.96
CA GLU A 154 3.76 -12.60 8.43
C GLU A 154 2.71 -13.30 9.33
N ASP A 155 2.13 -12.57 10.30
CA ASP A 155 1.09 -13.09 11.20
C ASP A 155 -0.19 -13.56 10.46
N GLU A 156 -0.46 -12.98 9.30
CA GLU A 156 -1.59 -13.33 8.41
C GLU A 156 -1.19 -14.28 7.26
N GLY A 157 0.06 -14.76 7.23
CA GLY A 157 0.58 -15.65 6.19
C GLY A 157 0.74 -15.00 4.81
N LEU A 158 0.84 -13.66 4.77
CA LEU A 158 1.04 -12.87 3.56
C LEU A 158 2.54 -12.58 3.33
N PRO A 159 3.03 -12.52 2.08
CA PRO A 159 4.38 -12.06 1.77
C PRO A 159 4.60 -10.58 2.15
N LYS A 160 5.85 -10.14 2.31
CA LYS A 160 6.17 -8.72 2.53
C LYS A 160 5.81 -7.79 1.35
N ALA A 161 5.72 -8.35 0.14
CA ALA A 161 5.24 -7.69 -1.06
C ALA A 161 4.43 -8.70 -1.89
N PHE A 162 3.16 -8.39 -2.15
CA PHE A 162 2.24 -9.30 -2.82
C PHE A 162 1.19 -8.58 -3.66
N TYR A 163 0.76 -9.27 -4.71
CA TYR A 163 -0.38 -8.89 -5.54
C TYR A 163 -1.59 -9.76 -5.19
N PHE A 164 -2.80 -9.21 -5.21
CA PHE A 164 -4.02 -10.00 -5.10
C PHE A 164 -5.15 -9.47 -5.99
N THR A 165 -5.85 -10.37 -6.68
CA THR A 165 -6.96 -10.04 -7.59
C THR A 165 -8.32 -9.95 -6.88
N GLU A 166 -8.51 -10.72 -5.82
CA GLU A 166 -9.81 -10.88 -5.16
C GLU A 166 -9.74 -10.72 -3.65
N GLY A 167 -10.78 -10.12 -3.08
CA GLY A 167 -10.96 -10.00 -1.64
C GLY A 167 -10.76 -8.58 -1.13
N ARG A 168 -10.40 -8.47 0.15
CA ARG A 168 -10.21 -7.22 0.86
C ARG A 168 -9.13 -7.40 1.91
N LEU A 169 -8.30 -6.38 2.06
CA LEU A 169 -7.41 -6.22 3.20
C LEU A 169 -7.71 -4.87 3.86
N ALA A 170 -7.75 -4.81 5.18
CA ALA A 170 -7.92 -3.56 5.92
C ALA A 170 -7.13 -3.56 7.24
N GLY A 171 -6.61 -2.41 7.64
CA GLY A 171 -5.76 -2.22 8.82
C GLY A 171 -5.81 -0.79 9.35
N ASN A 172 -5.31 -0.58 10.55
CA ASN A 172 -5.13 0.76 11.14
C ASN A 172 -3.63 1.07 11.19
N VAL A 173 -3.05 2.08 10.55
CA VAL A 173 -1.64 2.51 10.73
C VAL A 173 -1.43 3.44 11.93
N VAL A 174 -0.20 3.43 12.44
CA VAL A 174 0.44 4.62 13.04
C VAL A 174 1.75 4.92 12.31
N TYR A 175 1.90 6.17 11.85
CA TYR A 175 3.10 6.69 11.21
C TYR A 175 4.06 7.33 12.23
N ALA A 176 5.36 7.35 11.93
CA ALA A 176 6.36 8.05 12.74
C ALA A 176 6.18 9.58 12.73
N SER A 177 5.62 10.10 11.65
CA SER A 177 5.58 11.52 11.29
C SER A 177 4.46 11.78 10.26
N THR A 178 4.02 13.02 10.13
CA THR A 178 2.97 13.45 9.20
C THR A 178 3.38 13.40 7.72
N ASP A 179 4.65 13.15 7.42
CA ASP A 179 5.13 12.81 6.07
C ASP A 179 4.84 11.34 5.68
N GLN A 180 4.41 10.52 6.64
CA GLN A 180 3.92 9.15 6.46
C GLN A 180 4.91 8.19 5.79
N LYS A 181 6.21 8.50 5.86
CA LYS A 181 7.29 7.70 5.26
C LYS A 181 7.60 6.39 5.99
N GLU A 182 7.34 6.36 7.29
CA GLU A 182 7.68 5.25 8.19
C GLU A 182 6.45 4.86 9.01
N VAL A 183 6.20 3.55 9.07
CA VAL A 183 5.06 2.95 9.76
C VAL A 183 5.59 2.23 11.01
N VAL A 184 5.23 2.73 12.20
CA VAL A 184 5.83 2.31 13.49
C VAL A 184 5.05 1.22 14.21
N SER A 185 4.02 0.64 13.56
CA SER A 185 3.14 -0.41 14.09
C SER A 185 2.58 -1.26 12.90
N GLY A 186 2.06 -2.50 13.06
CA GLY A 186 1.31 -3.30 12.02
C GLY A 186 0.07 -4.20 12.44
N GLU A 187 -1.22 -3.89 12.14
CA GLU A 187 -2.52 -4.58 12.47
C GLU A 187 -3.32 -4.93 11.21
N ILE A 188 -3.64 -6.20 11.01
CA ILE A 188 -4.64 -6.57 10.00
C ILE A 188 -6.00 -6.71 10.69
N THR A 189 -6.88 -5.73 10.47
CA THR A 189 -8.25 -5.71 11.05
C THR A 189 -9.26 -6.54 10.27
N HIS A 190 -8.97 -6.81 8.99
CA HIS A 190 -9.76 -7.66 8.11
C HIS A 190 -8.86 -8.23 7.03
N ASN A 191 -8.74 -9.56 6.99
CA ASN A 191 -8.16 -10.28 5.86
C ASN A 191 -9.23 -11.18 5.22
N SER A 192 -9.53 -10.94 3.95
CA SER A 192 -10.24 -11.90 3.10
C SER A 192 -9.62 -11.95 1.71
N VAL A 193 -8.31 -11.73 1.63
CA VAL A 193 -7.52 -11.80 0.40
C VAL A 193 -7.56 -13.23 -0.14
N ARG A 194 -7.67 -13.37 -1.47
CA ARG A 194 -7.60 -14.65 -2.17
C ARG A 194 -6.50 -14.60 -3.22
N HIS A 195 -5.83 -15.73 -3.40
CA HIS A 195 -4.81 -15.91 -4.42
C HIS A 195 -3.69 -14.85 -4.36
N ALA A 196 -3.27 -14.46 -3.15
CA ALA A 196 -2.10 -13.61 -2.95
C ALA A 196 -0.87 -14.22 -3.64
N LYS A 197 -0.29 -13.47 -4.57
CA LYS A 197 0.92 -13.83 -5.31
C LYS A 197 2.09 -13.01 -4.77
N ASP A 198 3.12 -13.70 -4.32
CA ASP A 198 4.41 -13.11 -3.96
C ASP A 198 5.04 -12.42 -5.18
N ILE A 199 5.36 -11.12 -5.07
CA ILE A 199 5.90 -10.32 -6.18
C ILE A 199 7.24 -10.86 -6.66
N CYS A 200 8.09 -11.37 -5.75
CA CYS A 200 9.38 -11.94 -6.12
C CYS A 200 9.20 -13.16 -7.01
N LYS A 201 8.25 -14.04 -6.65
CA LYS A 201 7.90 -15.22 -7.47
C LYS A 201 7.21 -14.88 -8.79
N MET A 202 6.60 -13.69 -8.91
CA MET A 202 6.07 -13.20 -10.19
C MET A 202 7.20 -12.70 -11.10
N LEU A 203 8.12 -11.91 -10.57
CA LEU A 203 9.30 -11.40 -11.28
C LEU A 203 10.24 -12.53 -11.74
N ASP A 204 10.48 -13.53 -10.89
CA ASP A 204 11.29 -14.71 -11.24
C ASP A 204 10.72 -15.45 -12.47
N ARG A 205 9.39 -15.60 -12.53
CA ARG A 205 8.73 -16.23 -13.69
C ARG A 205 8.80 -15.38 -14.95
N ALA A 206 8.55 -14.08 -14.85
CA ALA A 206 8.58 -13.18 -16.00
C ALA A 206 9.98 -13.19 -16.67
N LYS A 207 11.05 -13.31 -15.88
CA LYS A 207 12.41 -13.49 -16.37
C LYS A 207 12.62 -14.82 -17.10
N ASP A 208 12.15 -15.93 -16.51
CA ASP A 208 12.25 -17.26 -17.14
C ASP A 208 11.47 -17.32 -18.46
N ASP A 209 10.33 -16.64 -18.55
CA ASP A 209 9.49 -16.55 -19.75
C ASP A 209 10.17 -15.75 -20.90
N ASP A 210 10.85 -14.62 -20.63
CA ASP A 210 11.64 -13.89 -21.67
C ASP A 210 12.83 -14.73 -22.18
N HIS A 211 13.40 -15.59 -21.34
CA HIS A 211 14.45 -16.52 -21.74
C HIS A 211 13.93 -17.72 -22.55
N GLY A 212 12.63 -18.02 -22.50
CA GLY A 212 11.99 -19.10 -23.28
C GLY A 212 11.71 -18.78 -24.75
N HIS A 213 11.90 -17.52 -25.18
CA HIS A 213 11.53 -17.02 -26.50
C HIS A 213 12.72 -16.58 -27.39
N ARG A 214 13.96 -17.02 -27.09
CA ARG A 214 15.17 -16.71 -27.86
C ARG A 214 15.87 -17.96 -28.44
#